data_AF-A0A840CGX5-F1
#
_entry.id   AF-A0A840CGX5-F1
#
_cell.length_a   1.000
_cell.length_b   1.000
_cell.length_c   1.000
_cell.angle_alpha   90.00
_cell.angle_beta   90.00
_cell.angle_gamma   90.00
#
_symmetry.space_group_name_H-M   'P 1'
#
loop_
_entity.id
_entity.type
_entity.pdbx_description
1 polymer ?
#
loop_
_entity_poly.entity_id
_entity_poly.type
_entity_poly.pdbx_seq_one_letter_code
_entity_poly.pdbx_strand_id
1 'polypeptide(L)'
;MLNKNHAQAGQNIFMSSVTGLANLLALIAAFFGGPILWKYTIVYVRTLTFQTYGDGLIGLASVTWYGLSFLLVFFVARASVGTALIFGGLAIITRFM
;
A
#
# COMPACT_ATOMS: atom_id res chain seq x y z
N MET A 1 -24.53 -21.38 -26.71
CA MET A 1 -23.98 -20.07 -26.27
C MET A 1 -23.45 -20.12 -24.82
N LEU A 2 -22.79 -21.22 -24.43
CA LEU A 2 -22.52 -21.56 -23.03
C LEU A 2 -21.03 -21.80 -22.83
N ASN A 3 -20.19 -20.76 -22.96
CA ASN A 3 -18.76 -20.89 -22.61
C ASN A 3 -17.99 -19.59 -22.31
N LYS A 4 -18.66 -18.41 -22.21
CA LYS A 4 -17.97 -17.16 -21.82
C LYS A 4 -17.98 -16.94 -20.31
N ASN A 5 -19.01 -17.45 -19.63
CA ASN A 5 -19.23 -17.24 -18.20
C ASN A 5 -18.21 -17.98 -17.32
N HIS A 6 -17.72 -19.16 -17.72
CA HIS A 6 -16.72 -19.90 -16.94
C HIS A 6 -15.31 -19.28 -17.04
N ALA A 7 -14.92 -18.82 -18.24
CA ALA A 7 -13.65 -18.11 -18.42
C ALA A 7 -13.63 -16.77 -17.68
N GLN A 8 -14.73 -16.01 -17.72
CA GLN A 8 -14.88 -14.77 -16.93
C GLN A 8 -14.95 -15.04 -15.43
N ALA A 9 -15.59 -16.12 -14.99
CA ALA A 9 -15.62 -16.49 -13.57
C ALA A 9 -14.21 -16.83 -13.04
N GLY A 10 -13.41 -17.59 -13.81
CA GLY A 10 -12.01 -17.86 -13.48
C GLY A 10 -11.15 -16.59 -13.42
N GLN A 11 -11.36 -15.67 -14.36
CA GLN A 11 -10.65 -14.38 -14.39
C GLN A 11 -11.05 -13.48 -13.21
N ASN A 12 -12.32 -13.47 -12.82
CA ASN A 12 -12.79 -12.72 -11.64
C ASN A 12 -12.22 -13.27 -10.33
N ILE A 13 -12.15 -14.60 -10.16
CA ILE A 13 -11.55 -15.23 -8.98
C ILE A 13 -10.05 -14.95 -8.90
N PHE A 14 -9.35 -15.00 -10.05
CA PHE A 14 -7.94 -14.68 -10.14
C PHE A 14 -7.68 -13.21 -9.79
N MET A 15 -8.44 -12.28 -10.37
CA MET A 15 -8.32 -10.85 -10.06
C MET A 15 -8.64 -10.56 -8.59
N SER A 16 -9.66 -11.20 -8.02
CA SER A 16 -9.99 -11.06 -6.59
C SER A 16 -8.83 -11.54 -5.69
N SER A 17 -8.26 -12.70 -6.01
CA SER A 17 -7.11 -13.28 -5.28
C SER A 17 -5.86 -12.40 -5.39
N VAL A 18 -5.56 -11.88 -6.59
CA VAL A 18 -4.45 -10.93 -6.82
C VAL A 18 -4.64 -9.66 -6.00
N THR A 19 -5.85 -9.13 -5.95
CA THR A 19 -6.15 -7.92 -5.18
C THR A 19 -6.00 -8.17 -3.67
N GLY A 20 -6.47 -9.33 -3.20
CA GLY A 20 -6.29 -9.75 -1.80
C GLY A 20 -4.82 -9.90 -1.42
N LEU A 21 -4.03 -10.57 -2.26
CA LEU A 21 -2.59 -10.74 -2.06
C LEU A 21 -1.85 -9.39 -2.09
N ALA A 22 -2.19 -8.51 -3.03
CA ALA A 22 -1.59 -7.18 -3.14
C ALA A 22 -1.85 -6.34 -1.88
N ASN A 23 -3.06 -6.38 -1.34
CA ASN A 23 -3.39 -5.69 -0.10
C ASN A 23 -2.60 -6.25 1.09
N LEU A 24 -2.44 -7.58 1.16
CA LEU A 24 -1.71 -8.23 2.25
C LEU A 24 -0.21 -7.91 2.21
N LEU A 25 0.40 -7.95 1.03
CA LEU A 25 1.77 -7.53 0.81
C LEU A 25 1.97 -6.03 1.08
N ALA A 26 1.01 -5.19 0.68
CA ALA A 26 1.03 -3.76 0.98
C ALA A 26 0.95 -3.49 2.48
N LEU A 27 0.18 -4.29 3.23
CA LEU A 27 0.07 -4.18 4.68
C LEU A 27 1.38 -4.57 5.36
N ILE A 28 2.05 -5.62 4.90
CA ILE A 28 3.38 -6.01 5.39
C ILE A 28 4.38 -4.89 5.09
N ALA A 29 4.38 -4.35 3.88
CA ALA A 29 5.26 -3.24 3.51
C ALA A 29 4.99 -1.98 4.35
N ALA A 30 3.72 -1.66 4.63
CA ALA A 30 3.34 -0.57 5.52
C ALA A 30 3.78 -0.80 6.97
N PHE A 31 3.71 -2.04 7.44
CA PHE A 31 4.13 -2.41 8.80
C PHE A 31 5.63 -2.20 9.01
N PHE A 32 6.47 -2.54 8.03
CA PHE A 32 7.91 -2.32 8.13
C PHE A 32 8.32 -0.89 7.72
N GLY A 33 7.75 -0.37 6.64
CA GLY A 33 8.13 0.93 6.07
C GLY A 33 7.53 2.13 6.81
N GLY A 34 6.32 2.01 7.35
CA GLY A 34 5.64 3.06 8.13
C GLY A 34 6.45 3.60 9.31
N PRO A 35 6.92 2.75 10.26
CA PRO A 35 7.71 3.23 11.39
C PRO A 35 9.09 3.78 10.98
N ILE A 36 9.70 3.24 9.92
CA ILE A 36 10.96 3.75 9.37
C ILE A 36 10.76 5.17 8.84
N LEU A 37 9.75 5.36 7.99
CA LEU A 37 9.43 6.65 7.39
C LEU A 37 9.09 7.69 8.46
N TRP A 38 8.30 7.29 9.47
CA TRP A 38 7.98 8.16 10.60
C TRP A 38 9.24 8.57 11.37
N LYS A 39 10.15 7.64 11.69
CA LYS A 39 11.37 7.92 12.46
C LYS A 39 12.25 9.00 11.81
N TYR A 40 12.36 9.00 10.47
CA TYR A 40 13.17 10.00 9.75
C TYR A 40 12.45 11.33 9.54
N THR A 41 11.12 11.32 9.44
CA THR A 41 10.34 12.53 9.09
C THR A 41 9.73 13.25 10.29
N ILE A 42 9.64 12.58 11.45
CA ILE A 42 8.98 13.13 12.64
C ILE A 42 9.64 14.39 13.18
N VAL A 43 10.97 14.51 13.08
CA VAL A 43 11.71 15.69 13.56
C VAL A 43 11.26 16.93 12.80
N TYR A 44 11.13 16.85 11.48
CA TYR A 44 10.67 17.94 10.64
C TYR A 44 9.23 18.36 10.98
N VAL A 45 8.34 17.37 11.13
CA VAL A 45 6.91 17.60 11.45
C VAL A 45 6.75 18.24 12.83
N ARG A 46 7.52 17.79 13.83
CA ARG A 46 7.51 18.39 15.17
C ARG A 46 8.02 19.81 15.15
N THR A 47 9.11 20.10 14.44
CA THR A 47 9.65 21.46 14.31
C THR A 47 8.65 22.40 13.65
N LEU A 48 8.01 21.99 12.55
CA LEU A 48 6.97 22.77 11.89
C LEU A 48 5.76 23.02 12.79
N THR A 49 5.30 21.99 13.50
CA THR A 49 4.16 22.09 14.42
C THR A 49 4.48 23.06 15.55
N PHE A 50 5.68 22.97 16.13
CA PHE A 50 6.12 23.88 17.20
C PHE A 50 6.18 25.33 16.72
N GLN A 51 6.69 25.57 15.51
CA GLN A 51 6.77 26.92 14.92
C GLN A 51 5.39 27.52 14.60
N THR A 52 4.40 26.69 14.27
CA THR A 52 3.09 27.15 13.81
C THR A 52 2.06 27.24 14.94
N TYR A 53 2.07 26.25 15.84
CA TYR A 53 1.02 26.05 16.85
C TYR A 53 1.55 26.01 18.30
N GLY A 54 2.87 26.08 18.50
CA GLY A 54 3.49 25.94 19.82
C GLY A 54 3.50 24.49 20.33
N ASP A 55 3.78 24.33 21.63
CA ASP A 55 4.04 23.01 22.25
C ASP A 55 2.78 22.14 22.44
N GLY A 56 1.59 22.77 22.47
CA GLY A 56 0.34 22.10 22.81
C GLY A 56 -0.13 21.03 21.82
N LEU A 57 0.28 21.10 20.55
CA LEU A 57 -0.19 20.19 19.49
C LEU A 57 0.87 19.19 18.99
N ILE A 58 2.10 19.23 19.52
CA ILE A 58 3.20 18.37 19.04
C ILE A 58 2.87 16.88 19.23
N GLY A 59 2.24 16.53 20.36
CA GLY A 59 1.82 15.16 20.65
C GLY A 59 0.80 14.64 19.63
N LEU A 60 -0.24 15.44 19.38
CA LEU A 60 -1.30 15.09 18.42
C LEU A 60 -0.75 15.00 16.98
N ALA A 61 0.06 15.98 16.57
CA ALA A 61 0.67 15.98 15.23
C ALA A 61 1.59 14.76 15.03
N SER A 62 2.31 14.32 16.06
CA SER A 62 3.19 13.16 15.99
C SER A 62 2.43 11.85 15.74
N VAL A 63 1.29 11.67 16.41
CA VAL A 63 0.42 10.49 16.26
C VAL A 63 -0.29 10.50 14.90
N THR A 64 -0.83 11.66 14.51
CA THR A 64 -1.47 11.81 13.20
C THR A 64 -0.48 11.54 12.06
N TRP A 65 0.77 12.02 12.19
CA TRP A 65 1.81 11.75 11.21
C TRP A 65 2.24 10.29 11.15
N TYR A 66 2.20 9.57 12.27
CA TYR A 66 2.44 8.12 12.29
C TYR A 66 1.39 7.37 11.46
N GLY A 67 0.11 7.68 11.65
CA GLY A 67 -0.97 7.11 10.86
C GLY A 67 -0.86 7.46 9.36
N LEU A 68 -0.55 8.71 9.05
CA LEU A 68 -0.32 9.15 7.66
C LEU A 68 0.86 8.44 7.00
N SER A 69 1.98 8.29 7.71
CA SER A 69 3.17 7.57 7.22
C SER A 69 2.83 6.11 6.87
N PHE A 70 2.05 5.45 7.74
CA PHE A 70 1.58 4.08 7.49
C PHE A 70 0.67 4.00 6.26
N LEU A 71 -0.30 4.91 6.14
CA LEU A 71 -1.22 4.96 4.99
C LEU A 71 -0.48 5.24 3.68
N LEU A 72 0.48 6.18 3.68
CA LEU A 72 1.28 6.50 2.49
C LEU A 72 2.03 5.27 1.98
N VAL A 73 2.74 4.56 2.88
CA VAL A 73 3.47 3.35 2.48
C VAL A 73 2.50 2.26 2.02
N PHE A 74 1.34 2.11 2.65
CA PHE A 74 0.31 1.16 2.23
C PHE A 74 -0.19 1.44 0.82
N PHE A 75 -0.56 2.69 0.50
CA PHE A 75 -1.07 3.04 -0.82
C PHE A 75 -0.01 2.89 -1.92
N VAL A 76 1.24 3.29 -1.64
CA VAL A 76 2.36 3.13 -2.58
C VAL A 76 2.63 1.65 -2.82
N ALA A 77 2.75 0.84 -1.76
CA ALA A 77 3.00 -0.58 -1.88
C ALA A 77 1.86 -1.31 -2.61
N ARG A 78 0.61 -0.97 -2.32
CA ARG A 78 -0.55 -1.53 -3.02
C ARG A 78 -0.52 -1.21 -4.51
N ALA A 79 -0.20 0.03 -4.87
CA ALA A 79 -0.12 0.45 -6.27
C ALA A 79 1.00 -0.31 -7.02
N SER A 80 2.18 -0.45 -6.42
CA SER A 80 3.31 -1.15 -7.03
C SER A 80 3.11 -2.67 -7.10
N VAL A 81 2.55 -3.30 -6.07
CA VAL A 81 2.31 -4.74 -6.05
C VAL A 81 1.19 -5.13 -7.01
N GLY A 82 0.14 -4.30 -7.13
CA GLY A 82 -0.94 -4.51 -8.09
C GLY A 82 -0.44 -4.55 -9.53
N THR A 83 0.42 -3.60 -9.92
CA THR A 83 1.01 -3.60 -11.27
C THR A 83 1.99 -4.76 -11.45
N ALA A 84 2.85 -5.03 -10.48
CA ALA A 84 3.82 -6.12 -10.54
C ALA A 84 3.16 -7.51 -10.68
N LEU A 85 2.05 -7.77 -9.99
CA LEU A 85 1.32 -9.04 -10.10
C LEU A 85 0.63 -9.20 -11.45
N ILE A 86 0.05 -8.13 -12.00
CA ILE A 86 -0.61 -8.19 -13.32
C ILE A 86 0.43 -8.41 -14.43
N PHE A 87 1.51 -7.62 -14.44
CA PHE A 87 2.58 -7.79 -15.43
C PHE A 87 3.37 -9.10 -15.25
N GLY A 88 3.64 -9.51 -14.01
CA GLY A 88 4.28 -10.78 -13.70
C GLY A 88 3.42 -11.99 -14.09
N GLY A 89 2.12 -11.93 -13.82
CA GLY A 89 1.16 -12.96 -14.24
C GLY A 89 1.09 -13.11 -15.76
N LEU A 90 1.03 -11.98 -16.48
CA LEU A 90 1.08 -11.97 -17.95
C LEU A 90 2.39 -12.55 -18.50
N ALA A 91 3.54 -12.20 -17.91
CA ALA A 91 4.85 -12.70 -18.31
C ALA A 91 5.02 -14.21 -18.12
N ILE A 92 4.40 -14.78 -17.09
CA ILE A 92 4.38 -16.23 -16.87
C ILE A 92 3.50 -16.90 -17.91
N ILE A 93 2.31 -16.37 -18.18
CA ILE A 93 1.38 -16.94 -19.17
C ILE A 93 2.02 -16.94 -20.56
N THR A 94 2.67 -15.86 -20.98
CA THR A 94 3.38 -15.80 -22.27
C THR A 94 4.60 -16.70 -22.36
N ARG A 95 5.14 -17.19 -21.24
CA ARG A 95 6.21 -18.19 -21.25
C ARG A 95 5.69 -19.62 -21.45
N PHE A 96 4.43 -19.86 -21.09
CA PHE A 96 3.79 -21.18 -21.19
C PHE A 96 2.78 -21.30 -22.35
N MET A 97 2.62 -20.24 -23.15
CA MET A 97 1.98 -20.25 -24.48
C MET A 97 3.03 -20.36 -25.57
#